data_AF-A0A386AZB6-F1
#
_entry.id   AF-A0A386AZB6-F1
#
_cell.length_a   1.000
_cell.length_b   1.000
_cell.length_c   1.000
_cell.angle_alpha   90.00
_cell.angle_beta   90.00
_cell.angle_gamma   90.00
#
_symmetry.space_group_name_H-M   'P 1'
#
loop_
_entity.id
_entity.type
_entity.pdbx_description
1 polymer ?
#
loop_
_entity_poly.entity_id
_entity_poly.type
_entity_poly.pdbx_seq_one_letter_code
_entity_poly.pdbx_strand_id
1 'polypeptide(L)' 'MTAIYLPEIFVPLIGLCFPVIIMASTFIYIERLVIE' A
#
# COMPACT_ATOMS: atom_id res chain seq x y z
N MET A 1 29.13 -6.15 -2.92
CA MET A 1 28.04 -5.22 -3.28
C MET A 1 26.80 -5.70 -2.53
N THR A 2 26.41 -4.96 -1.50
CA THR A 2 25.42 -5.38 -0.51
C THR A 2 23.99 -5.24 -1.06
N ALA A 3 23.21 -6.32 -0.95
CA ALA A 3 21.76 -6.39 -1.07
C ALA A 3 21.12 -5.68 -2.30
N ILE A 4 21.68 -5.91 -3.49
CA ILE A 4 21.17 -5.37 -4.78
C ILE A 4 19.72 -5.80 -5.09
N TYR A 5 19.23 -6.89 -4.48
CA TYR A 5 17.87 -7.40 -4.67
C TYR A 5 16.80 -6.63 -3.88
N LEU A 6 17.19 -5.75 -2.93
CA LEU A 6 16.21 -5.02 -2.11
C LEU A 6 15.30 -4.08 -2.90
N PRO A 7 15.80 -3.30 -3.88
CA PRO A 7 14.94 -2.50 -4.75
C PRO A 7 13.93 -3.36 -5.52
N GLU A 8 14.34 -4.53 -6.03
CA GLU A 8 13.43 -5.41 -6.78
C GLU A 8 12.26 -5.92 -5.94
N ILE A 9 12.42 -6.03 -4.62
CA ILE A 9 11.36 -6.43 -3.69
C ILE A 9 10.56 -5.22 -3.20
N PHE A 10 11.24 -4.16 -2.75
CA PHE A 10 10.58 -3.04 -2.09
C PHE A 10 9.91 -2.07 -3.06
N VAL A 11 10.43 -1.91 -4.29
CA VAL A 11 9.80 -1.06 -5.30
C VAL A 11 8.39 -1.54 -5.66
N PRO A 12 8.15 -2.81 -6.03
CA PRO A 12 6.78 -3.27 -6.29
C PRO A 12 5.93 -3.34 -5.01
N LEU A 13 6.52 -3.70 -3.86
CA LEU A 13 5.77 -3.77 -2.60
C LEU A 13 5.24 -2.39 -2.17
N ILE A 14 6.09 -1.36 -2.21
CA ILE A 14 5.73 0.00 -1.79
C ILE A 14 5.04 0.77 -2.92
N GLY A 15 5.36 0.50 -4.18
CA GLY A 15 4.81 1.20 -5.34
C GLY A 15 3.47 0.66 -5.82
N LEU A 16 3.13 -0.61 -5.52
CA LEU A 16 1.89 -1.24 -5.98
C LEU A 16 1.06 -1.81 -4.82
N CYS A 17 1.63 -2.71 -4.01
CA CYS A 17 0.84 -3.40 -2.98
C CYS A 17 0.37 -2.45 -1.87
N PHE A 18 1.27 -1.64 -1.30
CA PHE A 18 0.93 -0.68 -0.26
C PHE A 18 -0.14 0.33 -0.70
N PRO A 19 -0.02 0.99 -1.86
CA PRO A 19 -1.02 1.93 -2.35
C PRO A 19 -2.40 1.30 -2.50
N VAL A 20 -2.47 0.09 -3.08
CA VAL A 20 -3.75 -0.62 -3.23
C VAL A 20 -4.39 -0.90 -1.87
N ILE A 21 -3.61 -1.40 -0.91
CA ILE A 21 -4.11 -1.73 0.43
C ILE A 21 -4.57 -0.46 1.17
N ILE A 22 -3.76 0.60 1.16
CA ILE A 22 -4.07 1.85 1.84
C ILE A 22 -5.30 2.50 1.20
N MET A 23 -5.35 2.62 -0.12
CA MET A 23 -6.50 3.21 -0.81
C MET A 23 -7.80 2.46 -0.51
N ALA A 24 -7.79 1.12 -0.58
CA ALA A 24 -8.98 0.32 -0.27
C ALA A 24 -9.39 0.46 1.21
N SER A 25 -8.42 0.38 2.12
CA SER A 25 -8.68 0.48 3.56
C SER A 25 -9.21 1.87 3.95
N THR A 26 -8.59 2.93 3.42
CA THR A 26 -9.01 4.31 3.64
C THR A 26 -10.39 4.57 3.04
N PHE A 27 -10.67 4.06 1.85
CA PHE A 27 -11.99 4.17 1.24
C PHE A 27 -13.07 3.55 2.14
N ILE A 28 -12.87 2.30 2.58
CA ILE A 28 -13.82 1.62 3.48
C ILE A 28 -13.96 2.38 4.81
N TYR A 29 -12.87 2.88 5.38
CA TYR A 29 -12.91 3.64 6.63
C TYR A 29 -13.75 4.92 6.50
N ILE A 30 -13.55 5.69 5.41
CA ILE A 30 -14.30 6.92 5.16
C ILE A 30 -15.77 6.62 4.92
N GLU A 31 -16.10 5.62 4.10
CA GLU A 31 -17.50 5.25 3.86
C GLU A 31 -18.22 4.87 5.16
N ARG A 32 -17.55 4.13 6.05
CA ARG A 32 -18.11 3.81 7.37
C ARG A 32 -18.28 5.05 8.26
N LEU A 33 -17.32 5.98 8.22
CA LEU A 33 -17.39 7.24 8.96
C LEU A 33 -18.55 8.14 8.46
N VAL A 34 -18.86 8.11 7.16
CA VAL A 34 -19.92 8.94 6.57
C VAL A 34 -21.32 8.37 6.82
N ILE A 35 -21.44 7.05 6.97
CA ILE A 35 -22.72 6.35 7.15
C ILE A 35 -23.17 6.35 8.63
N GLU A 36 -22.25 6.45 9.59
CA GLU A 36 -22.55 6.68 11.03
C GLU A 36 -22.73 8.18 11.35
#